data_AF-A0A9P0EAT5-F1
#
_entry.id   AF-A0A9P0EAT5-F1
#
_cell.length_a   1.000
_cell.length_b   1.000
_cell.length_c   1.000
_cell.angle_alpha   90.00
_cell.angle_beta   90.00
_cell.angle_gamma   90.00
#
_symmetry.space_group_name_H-M   'P 1'
#
loop_
_entity.id
_entity.type
_entity.pdbx_description
1 polymer ?
#
loop_
_entity_poly.entity_id
_entity_poly.type
_entity_poly.pdbx_seq_one_letter_code
_entity_poly.pdbx_strand_id
1 'polypeptide(L)'
;MLQQKRKVDLLTITHPKNMSPNGKVHCIVILGRVHPGESPASYVCQGIIDFLVSSHPYAVILRESVVFKIIPMLNPDGVFMGNHR
;
A
#
# COMPACT_ATOMS: atom_id res chain seq x y z
N MET A 1 7.52 9.56 -14.21
CA MET A 1 6.56 9.19 -15.28
C MET A 1 6.89 7.77 -15.71
N LEU A 2 5.92 6.85 -15.71
CA LEU A 2 6.13 5.43 -16.06
C LEU A 2 6.42 5.32 -17.57
N GLN A 3 7.70 5.18 -17.95
CA GLN A 3 8.12 5.15 -19.35
C GLN A 3 8.07 3.72 -19.94
N GLN A 4 8.29 2.70 -19.12
CA GLN A 4 8.33 1.30 -19.55
C GLN A 4 7.04 0.54 -19.22
N LYS A 5 6.00 1.27 -18.79
CA LYS A 5 4.64 0.77 -18.51
C LYS A 5 4.61 -0.46 -17.57
N ARG A 6 5.55 -0.55 -16.61
CA ARG A 6 5.48 -1.57 -15.57
C ARG A 6 4.20 -1.39 -14.75
N LYS A 7 3.64 -2.53 -14.32
CA LYS A 7 2.42 -2.57 -13.52
C LYS A 7 2.64 -1.84 -12.19
N VAL A 8 1.67 -1.00 -11.83
CA VAL A 8 1.57 -0.41 -10.49
C VAL A 8 0.39 -1.06 -9.80
N ASP A 9 0.67 -1.83 -8.76
CA ASP A 9 -0.34 -2.57 -8.02
C ASP A 9 -0.98 -1.70 -6.93
N LEU A 10 -2.31 -1.81 -6.82
CA LEU A 10 -3.09 -1.24 -5.72
C LEU A 10 -3.67 -2.38 -4.88
N LEU A 11 -3.15 -2.53 -3.67
CA LEU A 11 -3.67 -3.45 -2.67
C LEU A 11 -4.76 -2.76 -1.86
N THR A 12 -5.86 -3.46 -1.62
CA THR A 12 -6.90 -3.00 -0.69
C THR A 12 -7.00 -3.97 0.48
N ILE A 13 -6.77 -3.49 1.69
CA ILE A 13 -6.86 -4.29 2.92
C ILE A 13 -7.91 -3.67 3.83
N THR A 14 -9.02 -4.38 4.06
CA THR A 14 -10.12 -3.97 4.93
C THR A 14 -11.06 -5.14 5.20
N HIS A 15 -11.98 -4.98 6.15
CA HIS A 15 -13.08 -5.91 6.36
C HIS A 15 -14.15 -5.75 5.25
N PRO A 16 -14.74 -6.84 4.69
CA PRO A 16 -15.70 -6.77 3.58
C PRO A 16 -16.90 -5.83 3.82
N LYS A 17 -17.32 -5.68 5.08
CA LYS A 17 -18.38 -4.73 5.49
C LYS A 17 -18.11 -3.28 5.03
N ASN A 18 -16.85 -2.89 4.92
CA ASN A 18 -16.43 -1.54 4.54
C ASN A 18 -16.43 -1.31 3.02
N MET A 19 -16.73 -2.33 2.21
CA MET A 19 -16.80 -2.21 0.75
C MET A 19 -18.19 -1.79 0.25
N SER A 20 -19.16 -1.59 1.16
CA SER A 20 -20.49 -1.15 0.76
C SER A 20 -20.46 0.31 0.26
N PRO A 21 -21.13 0.64 -0.86
CA PRO A 21 -21.08 1.98 -1.45
C PRO A 21 -21.81 3.06 -0.63
N ASN A 22 -22.63 2.66 0.35
CA ASN A 22 -23.52 3.58 1.08
C ASN A 22 -22.97 4.03 2.43
N GLY A 23 -21.79 3.53 2.85
CA GLY A 23 -21.15 3.88 4.12
C GLY A 23 -19.95 4.81 3.92
N LYS A 24 -19.86 5.88 4.71
CA LYS A 24 -18.61 6.66 4.83
C LYS A 24 -17.66 5.90 5.74
N VAL A 25 -16.55 5.40 5.19
CA VAL A 25 -15.47 4.75 5.93
C VAL A 25 -14.18 5.55 5.72
N HIS A 26 -13.36 5.68 6.77
CA HIS A 26 -12.06 6.33 6.64
C HIS A 26 -11.16 5.52 5.71
N CYS A 27 -10.53 6.21 4.75
CA CYS A 27 -9.58 5.62 3.82
C CYS A 27 -8.17 6.12 4.13
N ILE A 28 -7.23 5.21 4.32
CA ILE A 28 -5.80 5.53 4.48
C ILE A 28 -5.06 5.05 3.24
N VAL A 29 -4.36 5.99 2.59
CA VAL A 29 -3.56 5.70 1.39
C VAL A 29 -2.08 5.67 1.77
N ILE A 30 -1.39 4.59 1.39
CA ILE A 30 0.03 4.39 1.63
C ILE A 30 0.74 4.23 0.29
N LEU A 31 1.72 5.09 0.03
CA LEU A 31 2.51 5.08 -1.20
C LEU A 31 3.97 4.76 -0.87
N GLY A 32 4.48 3.66 -1.40
CA GLY A 32 5.88 3.25 -1.29
C GLY A 32 6.66 3.53 -2.57
N ARG A 33 7.98 3.74 -2.42
CA ARG A 33 8.94 3.95 -3.52
C ARG A 33 8.46 4.99 -4.54
N VAL A 34 8.11 6.18 -4.03
CA VAL A 34 7.86 7.36 -4.86
C VAL A 34 9.17 7.78 -5.52
N HIS A 35 10.22 8.00 -4.71
CA HIS A 35 11.58 8.06 -5.19
C HIS A 35 12.15 6.64 -5.25
N PRO A 36 12.69 6.21 -6.40
CA PRO A 36 13.21 4.86 -6.56
C PRO A 36 14.36 4.51 -5.61
N GLY A 37 15.21 5.47 -5.27
CA GLY A 37 16.39 5.25 -4.42
C GLY A 37 16.07 4.93 -2.96
N GLU A 38 14.83 5.16 -2.51
CA GLU A 38 14.39 4.95 -1.12
C GLU A 38 14.07 3.47 -0.84
N SER A 39 15.03 2.57 -1.06
CA SER A 39 14.85 1.13 -0.86
C SER A 39 14.35 0.71 0.53
N PRO A 40 14.67 1.39 1.66
CA PRO A 40 14.09 1.06 2.96
C PRO A 40 12.56 1.15 3.00
N ALA A 41 11.95 2.00 2.17
CA ALA A 41 10.50 2.16 2.11
C ALA A 41 9.79 0.86 1.69
N SER A 42 10.45 -0.01 0.90
CA SER A 42 9.89 -1.32 0.53
C SER A 42 9.77 -2.25 1.73
N TYR A 43 10.75 -2.28 2.62
CA TYR A 43 10.72 -3.11 3.83
C TYR A 43 9.68 -2.61 4.84
N VAL A 44 9.58 -1.28 5.01
CA VAL A 44 8.53 -0.68 5.84
C VAL A 44 7.14 -1.00 5.29
N CYS A 45 6.95 -0.88 3.97
CA CYS A 45 5.67 -1.20 3.33
C CYS A 45 5.32 -2.69 3.50
N GLN A 46 6.29 -3.59 3.32
CA GLN A 46 6.11 -5.02 3.58
C GLN A 46 5.68 -5.28 5.03
N GLY A 47 6.38 -4.71 6.01
CA GLY A 47 6.03 -4.88 7.43
C GLY A 47 4.64 -4.33 7.79
N ILE A 48 4.22 -3.22 7.18
CA ILE A 48 2.85 -2.71 7.33
C ILE A 48 1.83 -3.72 6.78
N ILE A 49 2.07 -4.25 5.59
CA ILE A 49 1.18 -5.24 4.97
C ILE A 49 1.09 -6.50 5.86
N ASP A 50 2.23 -7.05 6.27
CA ASP A 50 2.31 -8.25 7.11
C ASP A 50 1.57 -8.04 8.43
N PHE A 51 1.73 -6.88 9.07
CA PHE A 51 0.99 -6.53 10.27
C PHE A 51 -0.52 -6.48 10.00
N LEU A 52 -0.95 -5.76 8.96
CA LEU A 52 -2.38 -5.58 8.66
C LEU A 52 -3.09 -6.89 8.32
N VAL A 53 -2.42 -7.85 7.68
CA VAL A 53 -3.02 -9.17 7.35
C VAL A 53 -2.92 -10.18 8.49
N SER A 54 -2.13 -9.91 9.52
CA SER A 54 -1.96 -10.80 10.67
C SER A 54 -3.23 -10.95 11.52
N SER A 55 -3.20 -11.93 12.44
CA SER A 55 -4.21 -12.12 13.48
C SER A 55 -4.03 -11.20 14.70
N HIS A 56 -3.12 -10.22 14.65
CA HIS A 56 -2.89 -9.31 15.76
C HIS A 56 -4.19 -8.54 16.10
N PRO A 57 -4.62 -8.45 17.38
CA PRO A 57 -5.87 -7.81 17.76
C PRO A 57 -6.04 -6.39 17.19
N TYR A 58 -5.01 -5.55 17.29
CA TYR A 58 -5.01 -4.22 16.67
C TYR A 58 -5.16 -4.23 15.15
N ALA A 59 -4.55 -5.19 14.44
CA ALA A 59 -4.70 -5.30 12.99
C ALA A 59 -6.14 -5.66 12.58
N VAL A 60 -6.81 -6.51 13.37
CA VAL A 60 -8.24 -6.83 13.19
C VAL A 60 -9.09 -5.58 13.37
N ILE A 61 -8.92 -4.85 14.48
CA ILE A 61 -9.66 -3.62 14.78
C ILE A 61 -9.47 -2.56 13.68
N LEU A 62 -8.24 -2.39 13.18
CA LEU A 62 -7.94 -1.45 12.11
C LEU A 62 -8.65 -1.82 10.81
N ARG A 63 -8.59 -3.09 10.39
CA ARG A 63 -9.28 -3.56 9.18
C ARG A 63 -10.79 -3.41 9.27
N GLU A 64 -11.35 -3.55 10.47
CA GLU A 64 -12.77 -3.35 10.69
C GLU A 64 -13.23 -1.91 10.57
N SER A 65 -12.34 -0.93 10.80
CA SER A 65 -12.71 0.48 10.91
C SER A 65 -12.26 1.34 9.73
N VAL A 66 -11.29 0.85 8.95
CA VAL A 66 -10.57 1.63 7.93
C VAL A 66 -10.42 0.82 6.64
N VAL A 67 -10.42 1.51 5.51
CA VAL A 67 -9.99 0.96 4.22
C VAL A 67 -8.55 1.38 3.94
N PHE A 68 -7.62 0.42 3.91
CA PHE A 68 -6.24 0.70 3.50
C PHE A 68 -6.08 0.49 2.00
N LYS A 69 -5.53 1.50 1.33
CA LYS A 69 -5.16 1.51 -0.09
C LYS A 69 -3.66 1.64 -0.20
N ILE A 70 -2.97 0.58 -0.60
CA ILE A 70 -1.51 0.52 -0.54
C ILE A 70 -0.97 0.33 -1.96
N ILE A 71 -0.08 1.23 -2.38
CA ILE A 71 0.74 1.08 -3.58
C ILE A 71 2.19 0.84 -3.11
N PRO A 72 2.66 -0.40 -3.07
CA PRO A 72 3.99 -0.71 -2.51
C PRO A 72 5.15 -0.08 -3.29
N MET A 73 4.94 0.13 -4.60
CA MET A 73 5.94 0.71 -5.49
C MET A 73 5.28 1.57 -6.55
N LEU A 74 5.36 2.89 -6.39
CA LEU A 74 4.77 3.85 -7.32
C LEU A 74 5.64 4.07 -8.57
N ASN A 75 6.97 3.97 -8.44
CA ASN A 75 7.91 4.18 -9.54
C ASN A 75 8.75 2.91 -9.86
N PRO A 76 8.12 1.82 -10.32
CA PRO A 76 8.82 0.58 -10.64
C PRO A 76 9.86 0.73 -11.75
N ASP A 77 9.65 1.66 -12.68
CA ASP A 77 10.60 1.90 -13.78
C ASP A 77 11.90 2.51 -13.27
N GLY A 78 11.81 3.57 -12.45
CA GLY A 78 13.00 4.18 -11.88
C GLY A 78 13.74 3.23 -10.94
N VAL A 79 13.02 2.32 -10.26
CA VAL A 79 13.65 1.29 -9.41
C VAL A 79 14.45 0.32 -10.27
N PHE A 80 13.86 -0.17 -11.35
CA PHE A 80 14.52 -1.07 -12.29
C PHE A 80 15.76 -0.42 -12.93
N MET A 81 15.69 0.88 -13.25
CA MET A 81 16.80 1.62 -13.86
C MET A 81 17.89 2.05 -12.86
N GLY A 82 17.67 1.89 -11.56
CA GLY A 82 18.63 2.34 -10.53
C GLY A 82 18.65 3.87 -10.34
N ASN A 83 17.56 4.56 -10.63
CA ASN A 83 17.46 6.00 -10.41
C ASN A 83 17.41 6.35 -8.92
N HIS A 84 17.75 7.59 -8.56
CA HIS A 84 17.68 8.04 -7.17
C HIS A 84 16.34 8.72 -6.83
N ARG A 85 15.80 9.58 -7.71
CA ARG A 85 14.54 10.32 -7.50
C ARG A 85 13.60 10.15 -8.68
#